data_AF-A0A9D6R7U1-F1
#
_entry.id   AF-A0A9D6R7U1-F1
#
_cell.length_a   1.000
_cell.length_b   1.000
_cell.length_c   1.000
_cell.angle_alpha   90.00
_cell.angle_beta   90.00
_cell.angle_gamma   90.00
#
_symmetry.space_group_name_H-M   'P 1'
#
loop_
_entity.id
_entity.type
_entity.pdbx_description
1 polymer ?
#
loop_
_entity_poly.entity_id
_entity_poly.type
_entity_poly.pdbx_seq_one_letter_code
_entity_poly.pdbx_strand_id
1 'polypeptide(L)' 'MPTVSNSITTARSIEDAFSVLTDVEMTGPWFPGTVEEHLASPPPHGVGSTRHRVVTIFGRRTENDPVGAEYDPH' A
#
# COMPACT_ATOMS: atom_id res chain seq x y z
N MET A 1 19.82 9.63 1.43
CA MET A 1 18.55 9.26 0.76
C MET A 1 17.60 10.44 0.91
N PRO A 2 16.87 10.84 -0.13
CA PRO A 2 15.79 11.81 0.04
C PRO A 2 14.67 11.18 0.88
N THR A 3 14.15 11.93 1.85
CA THR A 3 12.99 11.55 2.66
C THR A 3 11.83 12.46 2.30
N VAL A 4 10.64 11.90 2.10
CA VAL A 4 9.40 12.63 1.87
C VAL A 4 8.39 12.18 2.92
N SER A 5 7.66 13.12 3.51
CA SER A 5 6.60 12.86 4.49
C SER A 5 5.36 13.66 4.10
N ASN A 6 4.20 13.01 4.08
CA ASN A 6 2.89 13.61 3.80
C ASN A 6 1.91 13.27 4.92
N SER A 7 0.99 14.18 5.23
CA SER A 7 -0.05 13.98 6.23
C SER A 7 -1.40 14.41 5.68
N ILE A 8 -2.43 13.62 5.95
CA ILE A 8 -3.82 13.89 5.56
C ILE A 8 -4.70 13.69 6.79
N THR A 9 -5.59 14.64 7.06
CA THR A 9 -6.61 14.50 8.10
C THR A 9 -7.92 14.04 7.46
N THR A 10 -8.53 13.00 8.04
CA THR A 10 -9.80 12.42 7.60
C THR A 10 -10.76 12.32 8.78
N ALA A 11 -12.07 12.32 8.49
CA ALA A 11 -13.12 12.12 9.49
C ALA A 11 -13.43 10.62 9.77
N ARG A 12 -12.65 9.71 9.17
CA ARG A 12 -12.76 8.25 9.36
C ARG A 12 -12.11 7.82 10.67
N SER A 13 -12.55 6.69 11.22
CA SER A 13 -11.85 6.07 12.35
C SER A 13 -10.49 5.50 11.92
N ILE A 14 -9.64 5.17 12.89
CA ILE A 14 -8.32 4.58 12.63
C ILE A 14 -8.50 3.19 11.99
N GLU A 15 -9.45 2.40 12.46
CA GLU A 15 -9.72 1.05 11.97
C GLU A 15 -10.18 1.07 10.51
N ASP A 16 -11.09 2.00 10.16
CA ASP A 16 -11.54 2.20 8.78
C ASP A 16 -10.36 2.58 7.88
N ALA A 17 -9.55 3.55 8.30
CA ALA A 17 -8.38 3.98 7.52
C ALA A 17 -7.36 2.85 7.37
N PHE A 18 -7.10 2.11 8.44
CA PHE A 18 -6.16 0.99 8.45
C PHE A 18 -6.62 -0.12 7.50
N SER A 19 -7.91 -0.48 7.52
CA SER A 19 -8.45 -1.51 6.62
C SER A 19 -8.29 -1.16 5.14
N VAL A 20 -8.50 0.11 4.76
CA VAL A 20 -8.33 0.58 3.38
C VAL A 20 -6.87 0.64 2.97
N LEU A 21 -5.98 1.06 3.88
CA LEU A 21 -4.55 1.20 3.59
C LEU A 21 -3.80 -0.13 3.56
N THR A 22 -4.32 -1.15 4.24
CA THR A 22 -3.73 -2.50 4.27
C THR A 22 -4.30 -3.44 3.21
N ASP A 23 -5.45 -3.12 2.64
CA ASP A 23 -5.99 -3.80 1.46
C ASP A 23 -5.25 -3.35 0.19
N VAL A 24 -4.33 -4.18 -0.28
CA VAL A 24 -3.48 -3.88 -1.44
C VAL A 24 -4.30 -3.68 -2.72
N GLU A 25 -5.43 -4.39 -2.85
CA GLU A 25 -6.30 -4.31 -4.03
C GLU A 25 -7.03 -2.96 -4.10
N MET A 26 -7.12 -2.26 -2.96
CA MET A 26 -7.71 -0.93 -2.84
C MET A 26 -6.73 0.22 -3.06
N THR A 27 -5.46 -0.07 -3.40
CA THR A 27 -4.43 0.97 -3.61
C THR A 27 -4.75 1.89 -4.79
N GLY A 28 -5.29 1.35 -5.89
CA GLY A 28 -5.60 2.11 -7.11
C GLY A 28 -6.52 3.32 -6.87
N PRO A 29 -7.66 3.17 -6.17
CA PRO A 29 -8.58 4.27 -5.86
C PRO A 29 -7.99 5.52 -5.18
N TRP A 30 -6.95 5.39 -4.35
CA TRP A 30 -6.40 6.51 -3.57
C TRP A 30 -4.98 6.93 -3.96
N PHE A 31 -4.26 6.13 -4.75
CA PHE A 31 -2.92 6.47 -5.22
C PHE A 31 -2.98 7.38 -6.46
N PRO A 32 -2.11 8.41 -6.62
CA PRO A 32 -2.16 9.37 -7.72
C PRO A 32 -1.67 8.83 -9.09
N GLY A 33 -1.79 7.52 -9.34
CA GLY A 33 -1.37 6.85 -10.58
C GLY A 33 -2.10 5.53 -10.79
N THR A 34 -1.83 4.83 -11.89
CA THR A 34 -2.40 3.50 -12.12
C THR A 34 -1.62 2.48 -11.31
N VAL A 35 -2.29 1.74 -10.43
CA VAL A 35 -1.70 0.69 -9.62
C VAL A 35 -2.50 -0.59 -9.79
N GLU A 36 -1.79 -1.67 -10.08
CA GLU A 36 -2.25 -3.05 -9.94
C GLU A 36 -1.40 -3.67 -8.85
N GLU A 37 -2.02 -4.21 -7.81
CA GLU A 37 -1.30 -4.78 -6.68
C GLU A 37 -2.03 -5.99 -6.12
N HIS A 38 -1.30 -7.07 -5.89
CA HIS A 38 -1.84 -8.33 -5.40
C HIS A 38 -0.98 -8.88 -4.27
N LEU A 39 -1.61 -9.50 -3.28
CA LEU A 39 -0.89 -10.26 -2.26
C LEU A 39 -0.27 -11.52 -2.88
N ALA A 40 1.03 -11.68 -2.68
CA ALA A 40 1.80 -12.83 -3.17
C ALA A 40 2.04 -13.88 -2.07
N SER A 41 2.06 -13.47 -0.80
CA SER A 41 2.18 -14.37 0.35
C SER A 41 0.82 -14.83 0.87
N PRO A 42 0.68 -16.08 1.36
CA PRO A 42 -0.54 -16.55 1.99
C PRO A 42 -0.83 -15.82 3.32
N PRO A 43 -2.09 -15.80 3.80
CA PRO A 43 -2.44 -15.29 5.13
C PRO A 43 -1.76 -16.08 6.27
N PRO A 44 -1.61 -15.50 7.48
CA PRO A 44 -2.01 -14.14 7.87
C PRO A 44 -1.07 -13.07 7.31
N HIS A 45 -1.62 -11.89 7.02
CA HIS A 45 -0.86 -10.76 6.50
C HIS A 45 -0.29 -9.88 7.63
N GLY A 46 0.92 -9.36 7.44
CA GLY A 46 1.64 -8.54 8.41
C GLY A 46 3.10 -8.34 8.02
N VAL A 47 3.99 -8.24 9.01
CA VAL A 47 5.44 -8.17 8.78
C VAL A 47 5.90 -9.41 8.01
N GLY A 48 6.68 -9.22 6.95
CA GLY A 48 7.19 -10.27 6.07
C GLY A 48 6.25 -10.67 4.93
N SER A 49 5.00 -10.20 4.91
CA SER A 49 4.11 -10.43 3.76
C SER A 49 4.65 -9.78 2.50
N THR A 50 4.50 -10.48 1.38
CA THR A 50 4.95 -10.02 0.06
C THR A 50 3.76 -9.69 -0.80
N ARG A 51 3.88 -8.62 -1.60
CA ARG A 51 2.90 -8.24 -2.62
C ARG A 51 3.61 -8.02 -3.95
N HIS A 52 2.93 -8.29 -5.04
CA HIS A 52 3.38 -7.96 -6.39
C HIS A 52 2.70 -6.67 -6.83
N ARG A 53 3.47 -5.68 -7.28
CA ARG A 53 2.96 -4.35 -7.61
C ARG A 53 3.46 -3.87 -8.96
N VAL A 54 2.53 -3.37 -9.77
CA VAL A 54 2.81 -2.62 -11.00
C VAL A 54 2.26 -1.21 -10.85
N VAL A 55 3.10 -0.20 -11.07
CA VAL A 55 2.72 1.22 -10.97
C VAL A 55 3.07 1.95 -12.25
N THR A 56 2.11 2.73 -12.76
CA THR A 56 2.37 3.74 -13.79
C THR A 56 2.13 5.13 -13.23
N ILE A 57 3.19 5.94 -13.16
CA ILE A 57 3.14 7.35 -12.72
C ILE A 57 4.04 8.20 -13.60
N PHE A 58 3.58 9.40 -13.98
CA PHE A 58 4.29 10.31 -14.90
C PHE A 58 4.78 9.64 -16.19
N GLY A 59 4.00 8.72 -16.75
CA GLY A 59 4.32 7.97 -17.97
C GLY A 59 5.40 6.89 -17.81
N ARG A 60 5.84 6.59 -16.58
CA ARG A 60 6.82 5.53 -16.28
C ARG A 60 6.15 4.35 -15.59
N ARG A 61 6.33 3.15 -16.14
CA ARG A 61 5.92 1.89 -15.54
C ARG A 61 7.06 1.32 -14.68
N THR A 62 6.76 0.96 -13.45
CA THR A 62 7.67 0.27 -12.52
C THR A 62 6.97 -0.96 -11.96
N GLU A 63 7.73 -2.02 -11.70
CA GLU A 63 7.25 -3.29 -11.17
C GLU A 63 8.17 -3.71 -10.04
N ASN A 64 7.60 -4.14 -8.91
CA ASN A 64 8.37 -4.60 -7.75
C ASN A 64 7.57 -5.54 -6.83
N ASP A 65 8.31 -6.24 -5.96
CA ASP A 65 7.76 -7.16 -4.96
C ASP A 65 8.10 -6.69 -3.53
N PRO A 66 7.42 -5.65 -3.00
CA PRO A 66 7.73 -5.13 -1.67
C PRO A 66 7.36 -6.10 -0.54
N VAL A 67 8.13 -6.03 0.54
CA VAL A 67 7.96 -6.82 1.77
C VAL A 67 7.48 -5.90 2.90
N GLY A 68 6.46 -6.32 3.65
CA GLY A 68 5.99 -5.60 4.83
C GLY A 68 7.06 -5.54 5.92
N ALA A 69 7.52 -4.34 6.27
CA ALA A 69 8.54 -4.15 7.30
C ALA A 69 7.93 -3.95 8.70
N GLU A 70 6.78 -3.29 8.76
CA GLU A 70 6.07 -2.96 9.99
C GLU A 70 4.56 -3.13 9.75
N TYR A 71 3.83 -3.53 10.79
CA TYR A 71 2.39 -3.71 10.75
C TYR A 71 1.84 -3.58 12.17
N ASP A 72 1.13 -2.49 12.45
CA ASP A 72 0.48 -2.26 13.74
C ASP A 72 -0.99 -1.86 13.51
N PRO A 73 -1.94 -2.75 13.83
CA PRO A 73 -3.36 -2.46 13.69
C PRO A 73 -3.95 -1.64 14.85
N HIS A 74 -3.13 -1.18 15.82
CA HIS A 74 -3.58 -0.50 17.05
C HIS A 74 -3.04 0.93 17.20
#